data_AF-A0A1U9W058-F1
#
_entry.id   AF-A0A1U9W058-F1
#
_cell.length_a   1.000
_cell.length_b   1.000
_cell.length_c   1.000
_cell.angle_alpha   90.00
_cell.angle_beta   90.00
_cell.angle_gamma   90.00
#
_symmetry.space_group_name_H-M   'P 1'
#
loop_
_entity.id
_entity.type
_entity.pdbx_description
1 polymer ?
#
loop_
_entity_poly.entity_id
_entity_poly.type
_entity_poly.pdbx_seq_one_letter_code
_entity_poly.pdbx_strand_id
1 'polypeptide(L)'
;LVVMHSAQRDGIATRTGHLRPEDALDEIVRFFEARVSALRRSGVAADRLILDPGMGFFLSPAPETSLHVLSNLQKLKSALGLPLLVSVSRKSFLGATVGLPVKDLGPASLAAELH
;
A
#
# COMPACT_ATOMS: atom_id res chain seq x y z
N LEU A 1 8.37 -14.24 -1.20
CA LEU A 1 7.08 -14.11 -0.50
C LEU A 1 6.73 -12.63 -0.48
N VAL A 2 5.57 -12.27 -1.02
CA VAL A 2 5.05 -10.90 -0.93
C VAL A 2 4.09 -10.85 0.26
N VAL A 3 4.31 -9.91 1.17
CA VAL A 3 3.42 -9.64 2.30
C VAL A 3 2.72 -8.32 2.03
N MET A 4 1.39 -8.34 1.93
CA MET A 4 0.60 -7.14 1.64
C MET A 4 -0.11 -6.65 2.91
N HIS A 5 -0.11 -5.34 3.15
CA HIS A 5 -0.95 -4.71 4.17
C HIS A 5 -2.37 -4.50 3.64
N SER A 6 -3.33 -4.71 4.53
CA SER A 6 -4.73 -4.35 4.36
C SER A 6 -5.21 -3.80 5.70
N ALA A 7 -5.77 -2.59 5.69
CA ALA A 7 -6.37 -1.95 6.86
C ALA A 7 -7.53 -2.79 7.43
N GLN A 8 -8.23 -3.52 6.54
CA GLN A 8 -9.18 -4.54 6.96
C GLN A 8 -8.44 -5.85 7.24
N ARG A 9 -8.49 -6.30 8.50
CA ARG A 9 -7.75 -7.47 8.98
C ARG A 9 -8.37 -8.81 8.58
N ASP A 10 -9.69 -8.83 8.39
CA ASP A 10 -10.45 -10.04 8.09
C ASP A 10 -11.37 -9.84 6.87
N GLY A 11 -11.46 -10.86 6.01
CA GLY A 11 -12.32 -10.85 4.84
C GLY A 11 -11.75 -10.11 3.62
N ILE A 12 -12.57 -9.98 2.57
CA ILE A 12 -12.19 -9.25 1.34
C ILE A 12 -12.22 -7.75 1.66
N ALA A 13 -11.28 -6.99 1.10
CA ALA A 13 -11.27 -5.53 1.21
C ALA A 13 -12.62 -4.94 0.79
N THR A 14 -13.30 -4.31 1.74
CA THR A 14 -14.58 -3.64 1.52
C THR A 14 -14.38 -2.14 1.33
N ARG A 15 -15.44 -1.45 0.91
CA ARG A 15 -15.42 0.01 0.72
C ARG A 15 -15.60 0.79 2.03
N THR A 16 -15.51 0.13 3.18
CA THR A 16 -15.75 0.74 4.51
C THR A 16 -14.47 1.03 5.27
N GLY A 17 -13.30 0.99 4.64
CA GLY A 17 -12.05 1.37 5.27
C GLY A 17 -12.09 2.81 5.81
N HIS A 18 -11.48 3.05 6.96
CA HIS A 18 -11.44 4.36 7.62
C HIS A 18 -10.01 4.83 7.92
N LEU A 19 -8.99 4.20 7.30
CA LEU A 19 -7.60 4.59 7.51
C LEU A 19 -7.38 6.00 6.96
N ARG A 20 -7.11 6.93 7.87
CA ARG A 20 -6.84 8.33 7.54
C ARG A 20 -5.42 8.47 7.01
N PRO A 21 -5.16 9.41 6.07
CA PRO A 21 -3.83 9.62 5.51
C PRO A 21 -2.75 9.78 6.58
N GLU A 22 -3.00 10.58 7.62
CA GLU A 22 -2.04 10.89 8.69
C GLU A 22 -1.63 9.68 9.55
N ASP A 23 -2.48 8.66 9.62
CA ASP A 23 -2.23 7.44 10.41
C ASP A 23 -1.63 6.31 9.55
N ALA A 24 -1.67 6.44 8.22
CA ALA A 24 -1.44 5.34 7.30
C ALA A 24 -0.03 4.76 7.40
N LEU A 25 0.99 5.63 7.47
CA LEU A 25 2.38 5.19 7.54
C LEU A 25 2.67 4.42 8.83
N ASP A 26 2.27 4.96 9.97
CA ASP A 26 2.51 4.36 11.28
C ASP A 26 1.80 3.01 11.41
N GLU A 27 0.58 2.90 10.88
CA GLU A 27 -0.12 1.63 10.83
C GLU A 27 0.61 0.59 9.98
N ILE A 28 1.01 0.96 8.76
CA ILE A 28 1.73 0.09 7.82
C ILE A 28 3.04 -0.39 8.43
N VAL A 29 3.81 0.51 9.05
CA VAL A 29 5.07 0.17 9.73
C VAL A 29 4.82 -0.84 10.84
N ARG A 30 3.90 -0.53 11.76
CA ARG A 30 3.56 -1.42 12.88
C ARG A 30 3.09 -2.80 12.41
N PHE A 31 2.31 -2.86 11.34
CA PHE A 31 1.89 -4.13 10.74
C PHE A 31 3.09 -4.92 10.24
N PHE A 32 3.97 -4.30 9.46
CA PHE A 32 5.10 -5.02 8.87
C PHE A 32 6.15 -5.43 9.88
N GLU A 33 6.44 -4.62 10.90
CA GLU A 33 7.31 -5.01 12.00
C GLU A 33 6.82 -6.30 12.66
N ALA A 34 5.53 -6.38 12.98
CA ALA A 34 4.92 -7.56 13.57
C ALA A 34 4.96 -8.77 12.62
N ARG A 35 4.60 -8.59 11.34
CA ARG A 35 4.53 -9.67 10.35
C ARG A 35 5.88 -10.20 9.94
N VAL A 36 6.85 -9.33 9.69
CA VAL A 36 8.23 -9.70 9.35
C VAL A 36 8.87 -10.45 10.52
N SER A 37 8.68 -9.95 11.75
CA SER A 37 9.16 -10.61 12.96
C SER A 37 8.59 -12.03 13.11
N ALA A 38 7.28 -12.21 12.88
CA ALA A 38 6.65 -13.54 12.90
C ALA A 38 7.20 -14.48 11.81
N LEU A 39 7.31 -14.01 10.57
CA LEU A 39 7.81 -14.80 9.45
C LEU A 39 9.28 -15.23 9.63
N ARG A 40 10.12 -14.33 10.14
CA ARG A 40 11.52 -14.64 10.46
C ARG A 40 11.63 -15.71 11.55
N ARG A 41 10.81 -15.64 12.61
CA ARG A 41 10.74 -16.70 13.64
C ARG A 41 10.32 -18.05 13.08
N SER A 42 9.52 -18.05 12.01
CA SER A 42 9.13 -19.26 11.29
C SER A 42 10.16 -19.71 10.24
N GLY A 43 11.35 -19.09 10.18
CA GLY A 43 12.45 -19.49 9.29
C GLY A 43 12.45 -18.85 7.90
N VAL A 44 11.60 -17.86 7.64
CA VAL A 44 11.62 -17.12 6.36
C VAL A 44 12.74 -16.08 6.39
N ALA A 45 13.75 -16.29 5.56
CA ALA A 45 14.87 -15.35 5.41
C ALA A 45 14.41 -13.98 4.88
N ALA A 46 15.10 -12.92 5.30
CA ALA A 46 14.74 -11.53 5.01
C ALA A 46 14.78 -11.19 3.51
N ASP A 47 15.76 -11.73 2.80
CA ASP A 47 15.97 -11.60 1.35
C ASP A 47 14.88 -12.29 0.51
N ARG A 48 14.04 -13.13 1.14
CA ARG A 48 12.87 -13.77 0.52
C ARG A 48 11.59 -12.97 0.72
N LEU A 49 11.63 -11.81 1.38
CA LEU A 49 10.48 -10.96 1.68
C LEU A 49 10.44 -9.72 0.79
N ILE A 50 9.25 -9.43 0.28
CA ILE A 50 8.91 -8.18 -0.38
C ILE A 50 7.65 -7.65 0.30
N LEU A 51 7.60 -6.35 0.58
CA LEU A 51 6.48 -5.72 1.29
C LEU A 51 5.62 -4.92 0.32
N ASP A 52 4.31 -5.12 0.34
CA ASP A 52 3.35 -4.32 -0.43
C ASP A 52 2.47 -3.52 0.54
N PRO A 53 2.61 -2.19 0.62
CA PRO A 53 1.85 -1.39 1.57
C PRO A 53 0.34 -1.39 1.30
N GLY A 54 -0.13 -1.96 0.18
CA GLY A 54 -1.51 -1.87 -0.24
C GLY A 54 -1.82 -0.51 -0.86
N MET A 55 -2.88 -0.45 -1.67
CA MET A 55 -3.38 0.79 -2.28
C MET A 55 -4.90 0.70 -2.50
N GLY A 56 -5.56 1.84 -2.65
CA GLY A 56 -7.01 1.92 -2.83
C GLY A 56 -7.75 1.35 -1.63
N PHE A 57 -8.77 0.52 -1.89
CA PHE A 57 -9.64 -0.05 -0.86
C PHE A 57 -8.95 -0.94 0.18
N PHE A 58 -7.73 -1.41 -0.09
CA PHE A 58 -6.92 -2.08 0.94
C PHE A 58 -6.51 -1.12 2.07
N LEU A 59 -6.44 0.17 1.79
CA LEU A 59 -6.15 1.22 2.77
C LEU A 59 -7.45 1.96 3.16
N SER A 60 -8.09 2.58 2.17
CA SER A 60 -9.25 3.45 2.36
C SER A 60 -9.97 3.69 1.03
N PRO A 61 -11.31 3.90 1.03
CA PRO A 61 -12.01 4.43 -0.14
C PRO A 61 -11.60 5.88 -0.48
N ALA A 62 -11.04 6.62 0.49
CA ALA A 62 -10.55 7.98 0.29
C ALA A 62 -9.23 7.95 -0.52
N PRO A 63 -9.18 8.58 -1.72
CA PRO A 63 -7.99 8.52 -2.56
C PRO A 63 -6.75 9.17 -1.91
N GLU A 64 -6.97 10.14 -1.03
CA GLU A 64 -5.93 10.87 -0.30
C GLU A 64 -5.05 9.92 0.53
N THR A 65 -5.60 8.85 1.10
CA THR A 65 -4.83 7.87 1.88
C THR A 65 -3.82 7.14 1.00
N SER A 66 -4.23 6.71 -0.20
CA SER A 66 -3.33 6.02 -1.14
C SER A 66 -2.28 6.96 -1.72
N LEU A 67 -2.66 8.20 -2.04
CA LEU A 67 -1.73 9.23 -2.48
C LEU A 67 -0.71 9.56 -1.40
N HIS A 68 -1.14 9.66 -0.14
CA HIS A 68 -0.26 9.94 0.99
C HIS A 68 0.79 8.83 1.17
N VAL A 69 0.38 7.57 1.08
CA VAL A 69 1.31 6.42 1.12
C VAL A 69 2.26 6.45 -0.08
N LEU A 70 1.74 6.70 -1.29
CA LEU A 70 2.55 6.80 -2.52
C LEU A 70 3.63 7.89 -2.41
N SER A 71 3.28 9.07 -1.88
CA SER A 71 4.23 10.18 -1.70
C SER A 71 5.25 9.98 -0.59
N ASN A 72 5.13 8.92 0.21
CA ASN A 72 6.06 8.63 1.29
C ASN A 72 6.69 7.22 1.20
N LEU A 73 6.71 6.60 0.01
CA LEU A 73 7.29 5.28 -0.19
C LEU A 73 8.76 5.19 0.23
N GLN A 74 9.57 6.24 0.02
CA GLN A 74 10.96 6.24 0.46
C GLN A 74 11.07 6.19 1.98
N LYS A 75 10.22 6.93 2.71
CA LYS A 75 10.19 6.89 4.18
C LYS A 75 9.80 5.49 4.66
N LEU A 76 8.77 4.89 4.06
CA LEU A 76 8.36 3.51 4.38
C LEU A 76 9.48 2.51 4.11
N LYS A 77 10.15 2.60 2.96
CA LYS A 77 11.26 1.72 2.59
C LYS A 77 12.41 1.85 3.58
N SER A 78 12.79 3.08 3.95
CA SER A 78 13.84 3.34 4.94
C SER A 78 13.48 2.80 6.32
N ALA A 79 12.25 2.96 6.78
CA ALA A 79 11.79 2.46 8.07
C ALA A 79 11.79 0.92 8.13
N LEU A 80 11.40 0.26 7.05
CA LEU A 80 11.20 -1.20 7.00
C LEU A 80 12.45 -1.99 6.61
N GLY A 81 13.40 -1.34 5.91
CA GLY A 81 14.66 -1.95 5.50
C GLY A 81 14.51 -3.15 4.54
N LEU A 82 13.38 -3.25 3.84
CA LEU A 82 13.07 -4.34 2.91
C LEU A 82 12.56 -3.79 1.56
N PRO A 83 12.68 -4.55 0.46
CA PRO A 83 12.14 -4.15 -0.84
C PRO A 83 10.63 -3.92 -0.76
N LEU A 84 10.18 -2.84 -1.42
CA LEU A 84 8.75 -2.56 -1.60
C LEU A 84 8.30 -2.99 -2.99
N LEU A 85 7.10 -3.58 -3.07
CA LEU A 85 6.32 -3.75 -4.29
C LEU A 85 5.10 -2.86 -4.18
N VAL A 86 4.81 -2.10 -5.22
CA VAL A 86 3.67 -1.18 -5.22
C VAL A 86 2.92 -1.36 -6.54
N SER A 87 1.61 -1.56 -6.47
CA SER A 87 0.74 -1.64 -7.64
C SER A 87 -0.21 -0.45 -7.65
N VAL A 88 -0.10 0.40 -8.68
CA VAL A 88 -0.96 1.57 -8.91
C VAL A 88 -1.75 1.50 -10.21
N SER A 89 -1.34 0.63 -11.15
CA SER A 89 -1.90 0.54 -12.50
C SER A 89 -3.43 0.48 -12.52
N ARG A 90 -4.04 1.53 -13.09
CA ARG A 90 -5.49 1.74 -13.27
C ARG A 90 -6.33 1.58 -12.00
N LYS A 91 -5.74 1.75 -10.80
CA LYS A 91 -6.50 1.65 -9.55
C LYS A 91 -7.51 2.77 -9.43
N SER A 92 -8.66 2.46 -8.84
CA SER A 92 -9.81 3.36 -8.73
C SER A 92 -9.50 4.67 -8.00
N PHE A 93 -8.56 4.67 -7.05
CA PHE A 93 -8.18 5.90 -6.34
C PHE A 93 -7.58 6.94 -7.30
N LEU A 94 -6.82 6.52 -8.33
CA LEU A 94 -6.31 7.44 -9.34
C LEU A 94 -7.46 8.07 -10.14
N GLY A 95 -8.45 7.26 -10.53
CA GLY A 95 -9.64 7.78 -11.23
C GLY A 95 -10.47 8.73 -10.38
N ALA A 96 -10.57 8.48 -9.07
CA ALA A 96 -11.19 9.42 -8.15
C ALA A 96 -10.40 10.73 -8.02
N THR A 97 -9.05 10.67 -8.08
CA THR A 97 -8.19 11.86 -8.04
C THR A 97 -8.31 12.73 -9.29
N VAL A 98 -8.35 12.12 -10.49
CA VAL A 98 -8.33 12.88 -11.76
C VAL A 98 -9.70 13.02 -12.42
N GLY A 99 -10.76 12.43 -11.85
CA GLY A 99 -12.11 12.48 -12.40
C GLY A 99 -12.31 11.70 -13.70
N LEU A 100 -11.52 10.64 -13.94
CA LEU A 100 -11.55 9.85 -15.18
C LEU A 100 -11.97 8.39 -14.94
N PRO A 101 -12.62 7.74 -15.93
CA PRO A 101 -12.95 6.33 -15.86
C PRO A 101 -11.71 5.44 -16.08
N VAL A 102 -11.78 4.19 -15.62
CA VAL A 102 -10.67 3.20 -15.64
C VAL A 102 -10.01 3.05 -17.02
N LYS A 103 -10.79 3.13 -18.10
CA LYS A 103 -10.27 3.01 -19.48
C LYS A 103 -9.27 4.11 -19.84
N ASP A 104 -9.38 5.29 -19.21
CA ASP A 104 -8.61 6.49 -19.51
C ASP A 104 -7.51 6.76 -18.47
N LEU A 105 -7.27 5.85 -17.51
CA LEU A 105 -6.27 6.02 -16.45
C LEU A 105 -4.83 5.69 -16.86
N GLY A 106 -4.54 5.51 -18.14
CA GLY A 106 -3.19 5.26 -18.63
C GLY A 106 -2.16 6.31 -18.16
N PRO A 107 -2.39 7.61 -18.45
CA PRO A 107 -1.50 8.67 -18.01
C PRO A 107 -1.35 8.78 -16.48
N ALA A 108 -2.46 8.63 -15.74
CA ALA A 108 -2.42 8.68 -14.27
C ALA A 108 -1.65 7.49 -13.67
N SER A 109 -1.76 6.31 -14.28
CA SER A 109 -1.00 5.12 -13.87
C SER A 109 0.50 5.35 -14.06
N LEU A 110 0.90 5.83 -15.24
CA LEU A 110 2.30 6.12 -15.54
C LEU A 110 2.88 7.19 -14.59
N ALA A 111 2.12 8.26 -14.33
CA ALA A 111 2.54 9.30 -13.40
C ALA A 111 2.78 8.74 -11.98
N ALA A 112 1.91 7.82 -11.53
CA ALA A 112 2.06 7.17 -10.23
C ALA A 112 3.22 6.15 -10.19
N GLU A 113 3.57 5.51 -11.30
CA GLU A 113 4.69 4.56 -11.40
C GLU A 113 6.07 5.25 -11.44
N LEU A 114 6.11 6.52 -11.87
CA LEU A 114 7.32 7.34 -11.95
C LEU A 114 7.58 8.18 -10.69
N HIS A 115 6.69 8.14 -9.71
CA HIS A 115 6.78 8.89 -8.46
C HIS A 115 7.66 8.18 -7.42
#